data_AF-A0A392R198-F1
#
_entry.id   AF-A0A392R198-F1
#
_cell.length_a   1.000
_cell.length_b   1.000
_cell.length_c   1.000
_cell.angle_alpha   90.00
_cell.angle_beta   90.00
_cell.angle_gamma   90.00
#
_symmetry.space_group_name_H-M   'P 1'
#
loop_
_entity.id
_entity.type
_entity.pdbx_description
1 polymer ?
#
loop_
_entity_poly.entity_id
_entity_poly.type
_entity_poly.pdbx_seq_one_letter_code
_entity_poly.pdbx_strand_id
1 'polypeptide(L)'
;RDADKAYAEQAAASAPPPPLPHQQQHQVPPQFPQQHQYSDYEMGMAATLYEQHRRMNCGLPYFSPPLMAAVQDYRAQIAIPSYNQQYPQRADLMWHFQR
;
A
#
# COMPACT_ATOMS: atom_id res chain seq x y z
N ARG A 1 -7.22 58.70 36.62
CA ARG A 1 -6.51 59.86 36.06
C ARG A 1 -5.20 59.39 35.48
N ASP A 2 -5.28 58.56 34.44
CA ASP A 2 -5.62 58.91 33.03
C ASP A 2 -4.37 59.42 32.32
N ALA A 3 -3.59 58.45 31.82
CA ALA A 3 -2.51 58.66 30.87
C ALA A 3 -2.83 57.81 29.62
N ASP A 4 -2.91 58.51 28.49
CA ASP A 4 -2.64 58.04 27.12
C ASP A 4 -3.37 56.79 26.61
N LYS A 5 -4.40 56.88 25.76
CA LYS A 5 -4.44 57.49 24.42
C LYS A 5 -3.46 56.86 23.40
N ALA A 6 -3.55 55.55 23.19
CA ALA A 6 -3.19 54.87 21.93
C ALA A 6 -3.78 53.46 22.03
N TYR A 7 -4.76 53.01 21.25
CA TYR A 7 -4.74 52.89 19.81
C TYR A 7 -6.18 52.55 19.40
N ALA A 8 -6.87 53.50 18.78
CA ALA A 8 -8.12 53.23 18.09
C ALA A 8 -7.77 52.51 16.79
N GLU A 9 -8.08 51.21 16.66
CA GLU A 9 -8.35 50.51 15.39
C GLU A 9 -8.44 49.01 15.65
N GLN A 10 -9.58 48.56 16.17
CA GLN A 10 -9.90 47.14 16.21
C GLN A 10 -11.27 46.93 15.61
N ALA A 11 -11.29 46.86 14.28
CA ALA A 11 -12.22 46.14 13.41
C ALA A 11 -12.32 46.81 12.03
N ALA A 12 -11.19 47.05 11.36
CA ALA A 12 -11.18 47.28 9.92
C ALA A 12 -10.84 45.95 9.24
N ALA A 13 -11.84 45.43 8.52
CA ALA A 13 -11.80 44.35 7.53
C ALA A 13 -10.46 43.62 7.34
N SER A 14 -10.43 42.36 7.76
CA SER A 14 -9.45 41.39 7.25
C SER A 14 -9.66 41.25 5.75
N ALA A 15 -8.86 41.97 4.95
CA ALA A 15 -8.77 41.75 3.51
C ALA A 15 -8.43 40.27 3.25
N PRO A 16 -8.98 39.64 2.20
CA PRO A 16 -8.61 38.27 1.84
C PRO A 16 -7.08 38.20 1.61
N PRO A 17 -6.43 37.08 1.99
CA PRO A 17 -5.00 36.93 1.75
C PRO A 17 -4.70 37.06 0.25
N PRO A 18 -3.54 37.62 -0.13
CA PRO A 18 -3.13 37.65 -1.53
C PRO A 18 -3.09 36.22 -2.08
N PRO A 19 -3.47 36.00 -3.36
CA PRO A 19 -3.39 34.68 -3.96
C PRO A 19 -1.94 34.20 -3.90
N LEU A 20 -1.75 33.00 -3.35
CA LEU A 20 -0.46 32.31 -3.32
C LEU A 20 0.07 32.21 -4.76
N PRO A 21 1.35 32.50 -5.04
CA PRO A 21 1.90 32.29 -6.36
C PRO A 21 1.72 30.81 -6.70
N HIS A 22 0.99 30.54 -7.78
CA HIS A 22 0.79 29.21 -8.32
C HIS A 22 2.15 28.51 -8.38
N GLN A 23 2.32 27.48 -7.55
CA GLN A 23 3.45 26.56 -7.65
C GLN A 23 3.52 26.16 -9.11
N GLN A 24 4.64 26.52 -9.74
CA GLN A 24 4.95 26.20 -11.11
C GLN A 24 4.52 24.76 -11.31
N GLN A 25 3.69 24.51 -12.32
CA GLN A 25 3.46 23.15 -12.77
C GLN A 25 4.84 22.62 -13.16
N HIS A 26 5.47 21.93 -12.22
CA HIS A 26 6.61 21.09 -12.51
C HIS A 26 6.09 20.20 -13.63
N GLN A 27 6.51 20.47 -14.86
CA GLN A 27 6.39 19.47 -15.90
C GLN A 27 7.09 18.26 -15.33
N VAL A 28 6.29 17.28 -14.92
CA VAL A 28 6.78 15.93 -14.71
C VAL A 28 7.36 15.56 -16.08
N PRO A 29 8.66 15.23 -16.17
CA PRO A 29 9.22 14.69 -17.41
C PRO A 29 8.27 13.60 -17.90
N PRO A 30 8.06 13.43 -19.23
CA PRO A 30 7.27 12.33 -19.73
C PRO A 30 7.77 11.05 -19.06
N GLN A 31 6.94 10.45 -18.20
CA GLN A 31 7.30 9.21 -17.55
C GLN A 31 7.27 8.18 -18.66
N PHE A 32 8.43 7.97 -19.31
CA PHE A 32 8.69 6.75 -20.06
C PHE A 32 8.15 5.59 -19.21
N PRO A 33 7.40 4.63 -19.77
CA PRO A 33 6.76 3.60 -18.97
C PRO A 33 7.84 2.83 -18.23
N GLN A 34 8.07 3.19 -16.97
CA GLN A 34 8.79 2.38 -16.02
C GLN A 34 7.87 1.18 -15.85
N GLN A 35 8.13 0.11 -16.60
CA GLN A 35 7.59 -1.18 -16.22
C GLN A 35 8.08 -1.39 -14.80
N HIS A 36 7.19 -1.25 -13.82
CA HIS A 36 7.50 -1.43 -12.41
C HIS A 36 7.89 -2.90 -12.24
N GLN A 37 9.18 -3.18 -12.43
CA GLN A 37 9.74 -4.49 -12.25
C GLN A 37 9.93 -4.68 -10.75
N TYR A 38 8.95 -5.30 -10.11
CA TYR A 38 9.01 -5.64 -8.71
C TYR A 38 10.10 -6.69 -8.48
N SER A 39 10.90 -6.49 -7.44
CA SER A 39 11.84 -7.51 -6.99
C SER A 39 11.10 -8.68 -6.31
N ASP A 40 11.70 -9.87 -6.32
CA ASP A 40 11.13 -11.05 -5.65
C ASP A 40 10.88 -10.79 -4.15
N TYR A 41 11.70 -9.96 -3.50
CA TYR A 41 11.52 -9.58 -2.11
C TYR A 41 10.24 -8.75 -1.89
N GLU A 42 10.04 -7.70 -2.70
CA GLU A 42 8.84 -6.87 -2.63
C GLU A 42 7.58 -7.69 -2.92
N MET A 43 7.66 -8.58 -3.91
CA MET A 43 6.58 -9.49 -4.25
C MET A 43 6.29 -10.48 -3.13
N GLY A 44 7.31 -11.02 -2.46
CA GLY A 44 7.16 -11.88 -1.28
C GLY A 44 6.46 -11.19 -0.12
N MET A 45 6.83 -9.93 0.16
CA MET A 45 6.19 -9.11 1.20
C MET A 45 4.73 -8.80 0.86
N ALA A 46 4.46 -8.39 -0.39
CA ALA A 46 3.10 -8.06 -0.84
C ALA A 46 2.19 -9.30 -0.87
N ALA A 47 2.71 -10.46 -1.30
CA ALA A 47 1.98 -11.73 -1.28
C ALA A 47 1.68 -12.21 0.14
N THR A 48 2.62 -12.04 1.08
CA THR A 48 2.40 -12.35 2.49
C THR A 48 1.31 -11.47 3.09
N LEU A 49 1.35 -10.17 2.81
CA LEU A 49 0.33 -9.22 3.27
C LEU A 49 -1.06 -9.56 2.72
N TYR A 50 -1.13 -9.90 1.43
CA TYR A 50 -2.35 -10.38 0.78
C TYR A 50 -2.92 -11.62 1.47
N GLU A 51 -2.08 -12.64 1.69
CA GLU A 51 -2.51 -13.89 2.30
C GLU A 51 -2.93 -13.68 3.77
N GLN A 52 -2.23 -12.82 4.50
CA GLN A 52 -2.60 -12.45 5.86
C GLN A 52 -3.98 -11.79 5.92
N HIS A 53 -4.24 -10.80 5.07
CA HIS A 53 -5.54 -10.13 5.00
C HIS A 53 -6.67 -11.10 4.66
N ARG A 54 -6.43 -12.02 3.72
CA ARG A 54 -7.38 -13.08 3.38
C ARG A 54 -7.66 -14.02 4.55
N ARG A 55 -6.63 -14.49 5.26
CA ARG A 55 -6.79 -15.42 6.39
C ARG A 55 -7.47 -14.79 7.60
N MET A 56 -7.23 -13.50 7.82
CA MET A 56 -7.88 -12.74 8.89
C MET A 56 -9.27 -12.23 8.50
N ASN A 57 -9.74 -12.51 7.28
CA ASN A 57 -10.99 -11.99 6.71
C ASN A 57 -11.07 -10.45 6.75
N CYS A 58 -9.91 -9.76 6.69
CA CYS A 58 -9.82 -8.30 6.72
C CYS A 58 -10.12 -7.63 5.37
N GLY A 59 -10.62 -8.39 4.39
CA GLY A 59 -10.77 -7.93 3.00
C GLY A 59 -9.49 -8.07 2.20
N LEU A 60 -9.40 -7.36 1.06
CA LEU A 60 -8.19 -7.32 0.24
C LEU A 60 -7.31 -6.14 0.65
N PRO A 61 -5.97 -6.28 0.66
CA PRO A 61 -5.10 -5.15 0.88
C PRO A 61 -5.28 -4.11 -0.24
N TYR A 62 -5.16 -2.83 0.11
CA TYR A 62 -5.25 -1.76 -0.87
C TYR A 62 -3.92 -1.65 -1.63
N PHE A 63 -3.90 -2.20 -2.84
CA PHE A 63 -2.79 -2.06 -3.79
C PHE A 63 -3.24 -1.28 -5.02
N SER A 64 -2.29 -0.66 -5.71
CA SER A 64 -2.56 -0.15 -7.05
C SER A 64 -2.96 -1.30 -7.98
N PRO A 65 -3.82 -1.08 -8.98
CA PRO A 65 -4.21 -2.12 -9.93
C PRO A 65 -3.04 -2.92 -10.55
N PRO A 66 -1.92 -2.31 -11.01
CA PRO A 66 -0.80 -3.07 -11.54
C PRO A 66 -0.09 -3.93 -10.49
N LEU A 67 0.04 -3.44 -9.25
CA LEU A 67 0.63 -4.22 -8.15
C LEU A 67 -0.28 -5.39 -7.75
N MET A 68 -1.59 -5.18 -7.70
CA MET A 68 -2.55 -6.26 -7.42
C MET A 68 -2.46 -7.38 -8.45
N ALA A 69 -2.36 -7.03 -9.74
CA ALA A 69 -2.17 -8.00 -10.82
C ALA A 69 -0.86 -8.78 -10.65
N ALA A 70 0.26 -8.07 -10.44
CA ALA A 70 1.56 -8.70 -10.21
C ALA A 70 1.54 -9.65 -9.00
N VAL A 71 0.87 -9.28 -7.90
CA VAL A 71 0.77 -10.12 -6.69
C VAL A 71 0.00 -11.39 -6.97
N GLN A 72 -1.06 -11.33 -7.76
CA GLN A 72 -1.80 -12.53 -8.15
C GLN A 72 -0.97 -13.44 -9.06
N ASP A 73 -0.30 -12.87 -10.07
CA ASP A 73 0.56 -13.62 -10.98
C ASP A 73 1.74 -14.26 -10.24
N TYR A 74 2.35 -13.54 -9.31
CA TYR A 74 3.42 -14.06 -8.46
C TYR A 74 2.94 -15.19 -7.57
N ARG A 75 1.77 -15.05 -6.91
CA ARG A 75 1.17 -16.13 -6.09
C ARG A 75 0.81 -17.37 -6.90
N ALA A 76 0.51 -17.23 -8.19
CA ALA A 76 0.29 -18.37 -9.08
C ALA A 76 1.61 -19.10 -9.41
N GLN A 77 2.74 -18.37 -9.45
CA GLN A 77 4.07 -18.92 -9.74
C GLN A 77 4.71 -19.57 -8.50
N ILE A 78 4.67 -18.89 -7.36
CA ILE A 78 5.13 -19.42 -6.07
C ILE A 78 3.93 -19.96 -5.29
N ALA A 79 3.49 -21.16 -5.65
CA ALA A 79 2.54 -21.86 -4.82
C ALA A 79 3.17 -22.09 -3.43
N ILE A 80 2.77 -21.28 -2.44
CA ILE A 80 3.08 -21.58 -1.03
C ILE A 80 2.36 -22.88 -0.73
N PRO A 81 3.08 -24.00 -0.48
CA PRO A 81 2.44 -25.26 -0.20
C PRO A 81 1.48 -25.05 0.97
N SER A 82 0.24 -25.45 0.80
CA SER A 82 -0.65 -25.53 1.95
C SER A 82 -0.02 -26.50 2.97
N TYR A 83 -0.28 -26.29 4.26
CA TYR A 83 0.20 -27.17 5.33
C TYR A 83 -0.07 -28.66 5.01
N ASN A 84 -1.19 -28.97 4.36
CA ASN A 84 -1.58 -30.33 3.96
C ASN A 84 -0.80 -30.88 2.75
N GLN A 85 -0.19 -30.04 1.93
CA GLN A 85 0.69 -30.46 0.83
C GLN A 85 2.11 -30.78 1.30
N GLN A 86 2.48 -30.31 2.50
CA GLN A 86 3.83 -30.47 3.04
C GLN A 86 4.02 -31.77 3.84
N TYR A 87 2.94 -32.49 4.12
CA TYR A 87 2.96 -33.77 4.82
C TYR A 87 2.27 -34.86 4.00
N PRO A 88 2.81 -36.09 3.97
CA PRO A 88 2.13 -37.23 3.37
C PRO A 88 0.77 -37.43 4.03
N GLN A 89 -0.24 -37.73 3.23
CA GLN A 89 -1.58 -37.93 3.74
C GLN A 89 -1.61 -39.22 4.57
N ARG A 90 -2.58 -39.34 5.48
CA ARG A 90 -2.71 -40.53 6.34
C ARG A 90 -2.72 -41.85 5.54
N ALA A 91 -3.28 -41.83 4.33
CA ALA A 91 -3.26 -42.97 3.42
C ALA A 91 -1.83 -43.35 3.00
N ASP A 92 -0.99 -42.37 2.67
CA ASP A 92 0.43 -42.57 2.32
C ASP A 92 1.22 -43.10 3.51
N LEU A 93 1.01 -42.53 4.70
CA LEU A 93 1.60 -43.00 5.95
C LEU A 93 1.22 -44.45 6.26
N MET A 94 -0.04 -44.83 6.06
CA MET A 94 -0.53 -46.18 6.36
C MET A 94 0.09 -47.25 5.44
N TRP A 95 0.37 -46.91 4.19
CA TRP A 95 1.11 -47.79 3.26
C TRP A 95 2.57 -48.04 3.70
N HIS A 96 3.19 -47.11 4.41
CA HIS A 96 4.57 -47.27 4.90
C HIS A 96 4.70 -48.27 6.06
N PHE A 97 3.62 -48.51 6.83
CA PHE A 97 3.62 -49.43 7.98
C PHE A 97 3.14 -50.85 7.63
N GLN A 98 2.77 -51.13 6.38
CA GLN A 98 2.34 -52.46 5.92
C GLN A 98 3.47 -53.30 5.31
N ARG A 99 4.73 -52.84 5.43
CA ARG A 99 5.92 -53.52 4.90
C ARG A 99 6.72 -54.21 5.99
#